data_AF-A0A4Q2XIP9-F1
#
_entry.id   AF-A0A4Q2XIP9-F1
#
_cell.length_a   1.000
_cell.length_b   1.000
_cell.length_c   1.000
_cell.angle_alpha   90.00
_cell.angle_beta   90.00
_cell.angle_gamma   90.00
#
_symmetry.space_group_name_H-M   'P 1'
#
loop_
_entity.id
_entity.type
_entity.pdbx_description
1 polymer ?
#
loop_
_entity_poly.entity_id
_entity_poly.type
_entity_poly.pdbx_seq_one_letter_code
_entity_poly.pdbx_strand_id
1 'polypeptide(L)'
;MDHELARYLHDHLAGSSGGLLLIQELAEKHDVPEAREFFVDLKGKVEADRDLLEDLLCRIGKDRGTFFKVVGDVAARVGGIKLLWEKVEPGKLGMFEALEMLAIGVQGKRLMWLALQEIAIWVPEWQGFDFASLELEAIRQRDGIEAWRIEAARDILADAERRTGSGPHLLSGAESLPT
;
A
#
# COMPACT_ATOMS: atom_id res chain seq x y z
N MET A 1 -8.56 -24.52 12.78
CA MET A 1 -8.61 -23.40 11.83
C MET A 1 -8.37 -23.97 10.45
N ASP A 2 -9.11 -23.54 9.43
CA ASP A 2 -8.79 -23.89 8.05
C ASP A 2 -7.37 -23.38 7.75
N HIS A 3 -6.49 -24.28 7.29
CA HIS A 3 -5.08 -23.97 7.06
C HIS A 3 -4.93 -22.84 6.03
N GLU A 4 -5.79 -22.79 5.01
CA GLU A 4 -5.69 -21.80 3.94
C GLU A 4 -6.09 -20.40 4.41
N LEU A 5 -7.17 -20.28 5.18
CA LEU A 5 -7.60 -19.01 5.76
C LEU A 5 -6.56 -18.46 6.74
N ALA A 6 -6.04 -19.33 7.62
CA ALA A 6 -4.97 -18.96 8.55
C ALA A 6 -3.76 -18.39 7.81
N ARG A 7 -3.29 -19.12 6.81
CA ARG A 7 -2.14 -18.72 5.99
C ARG A 7 -2.40 -17.40 5.27
N TYR A 8 -3.58 -17.24 4.66
CA TYR A 8 -3.97 -16.02 3.96
C TYR A 8 -3.92 -14.77 4.87
N LEU A 9 -4.52 -14.83 6.05
CA LEU A 9 -4.53 -13.70 6.99
C LEU A 9 -3.15 -13.45 7.60
N HIS A 10 -2.35 -14.50 7.84
CA HIS A 10 -0.96 -14.32 8.27
C HIS A 10 -0.08 -13.66 7.19
N ASP A 11 -0.29 -13.99 5.91
CA ASP A 11 0.42 -13.35 4.80
C ASP A 11 0.09 -11.85 4.74
N HIS A 12 -1.18 -11.47 4.96
CA HIS A 12 -1.60 -10.06 5.08
C HIS A 12 -1.05 -9.36 6.32
N LEU A 13 -1.01 -10.04 7.48
CA LEU A 13 -0.35 -9.49 8.67
C LEU A 13 1.14 -9.23 8.40
N ALA A 14 1.85 -10.15 7.76
CA ALA A 14 3.26 -9.94 7.39
C ALA A 14 3.41 -8.74 6.43
N GLY A 15 2.54 -8.62 5.44
CA GLY A 15 2.50 -7.49 4.51
C GLY A 15 2.24 -6.15 5.21
N SER A 16 1.30 -6.10 6.15
CA SER A 16 0.98 -4.88 6.92
C SER A 16 2.18 -4.37 7.73
N SER A 17 3.03 -5.25 8.27
CA SER A 17 4.25 -4.85 8.97
C SER A 17 5.23 -4.14 8.03
N GLY A 18 5.39 -4.61 6.79
CA GLY A 18 6.19 -3.93 5.78
C GLY A 18 5.58 -2.58 5.37
N GLY A 19 4.26 -2.53 5.20
CA GLY A 19 3.52 -1.30 4.91
C GLY A 19 3.67 -0.23 6.00
N LEU A 20 3.59 -0.62 7.28
CA LEU A 20 3.76 0.30 8.40
C LEU A 20 5.16 0.91 8.48
N LEU A 21 6.20 0.15 8.11
CA LEU A 21 7.55 0.69 8.00
C LEU A 21 7.66 1.70 6.86
N LEU A 22 7.07 1.40 5.69
CA LEU A 22 7.03 2.33 4.56
C LEU A 22 6.30 3.63 4.94
N ILE A 23 5.13 3.54 5.58
CA ILE A 23 4.38 4.72 6.01
C ILE A 23 5.21 5.56 7.01
N GLN A 24 5.92 4.91 7.93
CA GLN A 24 6.81 5.60 8.87
C GLN A 24 7.96 6.31 8.14
N GLU A 25 8.64 5.63 7.20
CA GLU A 25 9.71 6.22 6.39
C GLU A 25 9.19 7.42 5.58
N LEU A 26 8.00 7.32 4.98
CA LEU A 26 7.34 8.42 4.27
C LEU A 26 7.04 9.61 5.20
N ALA A 27 6.43 9.37 6.37
CA ALA A 27 6.11 10.42 7.33
C ALA A 27 7.35 11.16 7.88
N GLU A 28 8.48 10.44 8.02
CA GLU A 28 9.74 11.00 8.49
C GLU A 28 10.50 11.77 7.40
N LYS A 29 10.44 11.28 6.16
CA LYS A 29 11.30 11.76 5.07
C LYS A 29 10.62 12.78 4.19
N HIS A 30 9.30 12.87 4.13
CA HIS A 30 8.64 13.83 3.24
C HIS A 30 8.90 15.29 3.67
N ASP A 31 9.22 16.16 2.72
CA ASP A 31 9.52 17.58 3.01
C ASP A 31 8.27 18.47 3.16
N VAL A 32 7.11 17.95 2.76
CA VAL A 32 5.82 18.67 2.73
C VAL A 32 5.06 18.37 4.02
N PRO A 33 4.77 19.37 4.88
CA PRO A 33 4.09 19.15 6.16
C PRO A 33 2.74 18.42 6.04
N GLU A 34 1.94 18.76 5.04
CA GLU A 34 0.63 18.17 4.77
C GLU A 34 0.76 16.68 4.41
N ALA A 35 1.80 16.31 3.66
CA ALA A 35 2.10 14.91 3.35
C ALA A 35 2.47 14.14 4.61
N ARG A 36 3.30 14.72 5.47
CA ARG A 36 3.71 14.09 6.74
C ARG A 36 2.51 13.84 7.64
N GLU A 37 1.62 14.83 7.78
CA GLU A 37 0.39 14.69 8.56
C GLU A 37 -0.51 13.58 7.98
N PHE A 38 -0.68 13.55 6.65
CA PHE A 38 -1.41 12.48 5.97
C PHE A 38 -0.83 11.10 6.27
N PHE A 39 0.49 10.91 6.18
CA PHE A 39 1.12 9.61 6.45
C PHE A 39 1.04 9.22 7.93
N VAL A 40 1.08 10.16 8.86
CA VAL A 40 0.86 9.88 10.29
C VAL A 40 -0.57 9.39 10.54
N ASP A 41 -1.58 10.04 9.99
CA ASP A 41 -2.97 9.61 10.08
C ASP A 41 -3.20 8.24 9.42
N LEU A 42 -2.65 8.05 8.22
CA LEU A 42 -2.70 6.78 7.50
C LEU A 42 -2.07 5.65 8.33
N LYS A 43 -0.95 5.91 9.01
CA LYS A 43 -0.29 4.92 9.85
C LYS A 43 -1.23 4.43 10.95
N GLY A 44 -1.86 5.34 11.69
CA GLY A 44 -2.80 4.99 12.76
C GLY A 44 -3.99 4.17 12.26
N LYS A 45 -4.50 4.50 11.06
CA LYS A 45 -5.58 3.72 10.41
C LYS A 45 -5.13 2.31 10.03
N VAL A 46 -3.93 2.16 9.48
CA VAL A 46 -3.37 0.84 9.11
C VAL A 46 -3.03 0.01 10.35
N GLU A 47 -2.59 0.64 11.45
CA GLU A 47 -2.42 -0.01 12.75
C GLU A 47 -3.77 -0.54 13.27
N ALA A 48 -4.82 0.27 13.23
CA ALA A 48 -6.17 -0.17 13.63
C ALA A 48 -6.70 -1.32 12.76
N ASP A 49 -6.50 -1.28 11.44
CA ASP A 49 -6.85 -2.37 10.53
C ASP A 49 -6.10 -3.66 10.85
N ARG A 50 -4.82 -3.54 11.23
CA ARG A 50 -3.98 -4.67 11.64
C ARG A 50 -4.48 -5.28 12.94
N ASP A 51 -4.75 -4.47 13.97
CA ASP A 51 -5.26 -4.94 15.26
C ASP A 51 -6.59 -5.67 15.08
N LEU A 52 -7.45 -5.16 14.19
CA LEU A 52 -8.69 -5.81 13.83
C LEU A 52 -8.47 -7.18 13.15
N LEU A 53 -7.50 -7.27 12.24
CA LEU A 53 -7.14 -8.53 11.59
C LEU A 53 -6.59 -9.56 12.60
N GLU A 54 -5.82 -9.11 13.58
CA GLU A 54 -5.35 -9.96 14.68
C GLU A 54 -6.51 -10.47 15.55
N ASP A 55 -7.50 -9.63 15.87
CA ASP A 55 -8.73 -10.04 16.58
C ASP A 55 -9.52 -11.07 15.77
N LEU A 56 -9.72 -10.83 14.47
CA LEU A 56 -10.41 -11.76 13.57
C LEU A 56 -9.74 -13.14 13.57
N LEU A 57 -8.41 -13.19 13.50
CA LEU A 57 -7.62 -14.42 13.62
C LEU A 57 -7.76 -15.10 14.99
N CYS A 58 -7.73 -14.32 16.08
CA CYS A 58 -7.91 -14.84 17.43
C CYS A 58 -9.29 -15.50 17.61
N ARG A 59 -10.35 -14.90 17.03
CA ARG A 59 -11.71 -15.43 17.14
C ARG A 59 -11.88 -16.77 16.43
N ILE A 60 -11.26 -16.96 15.27
CA ILE A 60 -11.28 -18.25 14.55
C ILE A 60 -10.24 -19.27 15.07
N GLY A 61 -9.29 -18.82 15.89
CA GLY A 61 -8.18 -19.61 16.43
C GLY A 61 -8.35 -19.94 17.91
N LYS A 62 -8.85 -21.15 18.23
CA LYS A 62 -8.97 -21.61 19.63
C LYS A 62 -7.64 -21.90 20.35
N ASP A 63 -6.49 -21.75 19.69
CA ASP A 63 -5.19 -22.07 20.26
C ASP A 63 -4.21 -20.89 20.19
N ARG A 64 -3.86 -20.36 21.36
CA ARG A 64 -2.89 -19.28 21.54
C ARG A 64 -1.48 -19.66 21.07
N GLY A 65 -1.17 -20.96 20.96
CA GLY A 65 0.15 -21.45 20.54
C GLY A 65 0.52 -21.10 19.09
N THR A 66 -0.44 -21.02 18.18
CA THR A 66 -0.20 -20.66 16.77
C THR A 66 0.09 -19.16 16.62
N PHE A 67 -0.59 -18.32 17.40
CA PHE A 67 -0.41 -16.86 17.41
C PHE A 67 1.04 -16.45 17.71
N PHE A 68 1.66 -17.03 18.75
CA PHE A 68 3.05 -16.70 19.12
C PHE A 68 4.10 -17.20 18.12
N LYS A 69 3.81 -18.25 17.36
CA LYS A 69 4.74 -18.77 16.33
C LYS A 69 4.82 -17.84 15.12
N VAL A 70 3.75 -17.10 14.84
CA VAL A 70 3.62 -16.20 13.67
C VAL A 70 4.42 -14.90 13.84
N VAL A 71 4.56 -14.39 15.07
CA VAL A 71 5.35 -13.17 15.34
C VAL A 71 6.81 -13.31 14.87
N GLY A 72 7.39 -14.51 14.98
CA GLY A 72 8.75 -14.78 14.52
C GLY A 72 8.93 -14.75 13.00
N ASP A 73 7.96 -15.28 12.23
CA ASP A 73 8.03 -15.36 10.76
C ASP A 73 7.79 -14.00 10.08
N VAL A 74 7.06 -13.10 10.74
CA VAL A 74 6.80 -11.73 10.23
C VAL A 74 8.10 -10.94 10.09
N ALA A 75 9.04 -11.05 11.03
CA ALA A 75 10.29 -10.29 11.01
C ALA A 75 11.16 -10.62 9.78
N ALA A 76 11.28 -11.90 9.41
CA ALA A 76 12.08 -12.33 8.25
C ALA A 76 11.46 -11.83 6.93
N ARG A 77 10.13 -11.81 6.82
CA ARG A 77 9.41 -11.33 5.62
C ARG A 77 9.51 -9.82 5.45
N VAL A 78 9.45 -9.07 6.55
CA VAL A 78 9.63 -7.62 6.55
C VAL A 78 11.01 -7.23 6.03
N GLY A 79 12.06 -7.97 6.41
CA GLY A 79 13.42 -7.76 5.88
C GLY A 79 13.50 -7.92 4.35
N GLY A 80 12.82 -8.92 3.79
CA GLY A 80 12.75 -9.13 2.34
C GLY A 80 11.99 -8.02 1.62
N ILE A 81 10.86 -7.57 2.20
CA ILE A 81 10.07 -6.46 1.67
C ILE A 81 10.89 -5.17 1.64
N LYS A 82 11.66 -4.87 2.70
CA LYS A 82 12.56 -3.70 2.76
C LYS A 82 13.65 -3.68 1.68
N LEU A 83 14.04 -4.84 1.17
CA LEU A 83 15.03 -4.93 0.08
C LEU A 83 14.42 -4.60 -1.30
N LEU A 84 13.11 -4.46 -1.42
CA LEU A 84 12.43 -4.20 -2.70
C LEU A 84 12.36 -2.71 -3.09
N TRP A 85 12.68 -1.78 -2.18
CA TRP A 85 12.70 -0.33 -2.50
C TRP A 85 14.08 0.29 -2.27
N GLU A 86 14.43 1.27 -3.11
CA GLU A 86 15.58 2.14 -2.86
C GLU A 86 15.34 3.07 -1.65
N LYS A 87 16.37 3.79 -1.19
CA LYS A 87 16.23 4.72 -0.06
C LYS A 87 15.12 5.74 -0.31
N VAL A 88 14.20 5.84 0.65
CA VAL A 88 13.15 6.86 0.68
C VAL A 88 13.78 8.22 0.98
N GLU A 89 13.97 9.03 -0.06
CA GLU A 89 14.53 10.38 0.00
C GLU A 89 13.67 11.34 -0.84
N PRO A 90 13.41 12.58 -0.37
CA PRO A 90 12.69 13.58 -1.13
C PRO A 90 13.28 13.82 -2.52
N GLY A 91 12.40 13.92 -3.52
CA GLY A 91 12.82 14.19 -4.89
C GLY A 91 13.69 13.08 -5.50
N LYS A 92 13.64 11.85 -4.98
CA LYS A 92 14.31 10.67 -5.54
C LYS A 92 13.31 9.60 -5.98
N LEU A 93 13.76 8.69 -6.86
CA LEU A 93 12.96 7.58 -7.37
C LEU A 93 12.43 6.68 -6.25
N GLY A 94 13.24 6.41 -5.22
CA GLY A 94 12.82 5.59 -4.07
C GLY A 94 11.58 6.12 -3.33
N MET A 95 11.33 7.43 -3.31
CA MET A 95 10.09 7.99 -2.74
C MET A 95 8.86 7.62 -3.59
N PHE A 96 8.97 7.73 -4.91
CA PHE A 96 7.90 7.34 -5.83
C PHE A 96 7.62 5.83 -5.74
N GLU A 97 8.67 5.01 -5.76
CA GLU A 97 8.56 3.54 -5.62
C GLU A 97 7.94 3.14 -4.28
N ALA A 98 8.30 3.81 -3.18
CA ALA A 98 7.70 3.58 -1.87
C ALA A 98 6.19 3.89 -1.85
N LEU A 99 5.77 5.00 -2.47
CA LEU A 99 4.35 5.36 -2.61
C LEU A 99 3.59 4.36 -3.48
N GLU A 100 4.20 3.86 -4.55
CA GLU A 100 3.61 2.83 -5.42
C GLU A 100 3.46 1.49 -4.69
N MET A 101 4.50 1.04 -4.00
CA MET A 101 4.45 -0.16 -3.17
C MET A 101 3.39 -0.07 -2.08
N LEU A 102 3.27 1.10 -1.44
CA LEU A 102 2.25 1.34 -0.43
C LEU A 102 0.83 1.30 -1.03
N ALA A 103 0.62 1.91 -2.20
CA ALA A 103 -0.67 1.86 -2.90
C ALA A 103 -1.07 0.41 -3.27
N ILE A 104 -0.12 -0.40 -3.74
CA ILE A 104 -0.33 -1.83 -4.00
C ILE A 104 -0.68 -2.58 -2.70
N GLY A 105 0.02 -2.29 -1.60
CA GLY A 105 -0.26 -2.88 -0.29
C GLY A 105 -1.66 -2.57 0.22
N VAL A 106 -2.11 -1.31 0.13
CA VAL A 106 -3.48 -0.91 0.51
C VAL A 106 -4.53 -1.54 -0.39
N GLN A 107 -4.25 -1.68 -1.70
CA GLN A 107 -5.13 -2.42 -2.60
C GLN A 107 -5.18 -3.91 -2.24
N GLY A 108 -4.08 -4.52 -1.82
CA GLY A 108 -4.04 -5.88 -1.28
C GLY A 108 -4.92 -6.04 -0.03
N LYS A 109 -4.83 -5.08 0.91
CA LYS A 109 -5.70 -5.02 2.09
C LYS A 109 -7.18 -4.90 1.71
N ARG A 110 -7.52 -4.07 0.73
CA ARG A 110 -8.91 -3.96 0.23
C ARG A 110 -9.42 -5.30 -0.28
N LEU A 111 -8.62 -6.01 -1.09
CA LEU A 111 -8.99 -7.33 -1.62
C LEU A 111 -9.18 -8.35 -0.50
N MET A 112 -8.40 -8.26 0.59
CA MET A 112 -8.61 -9.06 1.78
C MET A 112 -9.98 -8.77 2.40
N TRP A 113 -10.34 -7.51 2.65
CA TRP A 113 -11.63 -7.16 3.25
C TRP A 113 -12.82 -7.65 2.42
N LEU A 114 -12.75 -7.51 1.11
CA LEU A 114 -13.73 -8.09 0.19
C LEU A 114 -13.82 -9.61 0.32
N ALA A 115 -12.70 -10.32 0.32
CA ALA A 115 -12.71 -11.77 0.47
C ALA A 115 -13.30 -12.20 1.82
N LEU A 116 -12.97 -11.48 2.90
CA LEU A 116 -13.52 -11.74 4.23
C LEU A 116 -15.03 -11.50 4.30
N GLN A 117 -15.52 -10.44 3.67
CA GLN A 117 -16.95 -10.16 3.55
C GLN A 117 -17.70 -11.33 2.89
N GLU A 118 -17.19 -11.85 1.77
CA GLU A 118 -17.81 -12.95 1.04
C GLU A 118 -17.87 -14.24 1.86
N ILE A 119 -16.82 -14.52 2.64
CA ILE A 119 -16.77 -15.76 3.43
C ILE A 119 -17.39 -15.64 4.83
N ALA A 120 -17.70 -14.42 5.30
CA ALA A 120 -18.21 -14.18 6.65
C ALA A 120 -19.48 -14.96 6.97
N ILE A 121 -20.31 -15.28 5.97
CA ILE A 121 -21.52 -16.09 6.14
C ILE A 121 -21.23 -17.53 6.62
N TRP A 122 -20.02 -18.04 6.41
CA TRP A 122 -19.57 -19.35 6.88
C TRP A 122 -18.66 -19.29 8.11
N VAL A 123 -18.40 -18.09 8.64
CA VAL A 123 -17.54 -17.87 9.81
C VAL A 123 -18.35 -17.14 10.89
N PRO A 124 -19.15 -17.86 11.71
CA PRO A 124 -20.03 -17.25 12.70
C PRO A 124 -19.32 -16.33 13.69
N GLU A 125 -18.04 -16.58 13.97
CA GLU A 125 -17.19 -15.76 14.84
C GLU A 125 -16.99 -14.32 14.33
N TRP A 126 -17.28 -14.09 13.05
CA TRP A 126 -17.20 -12.78 12.40
C TRP A 126 -18.57 -12.12 12.17
N GLN A 127 -19.64 -12.63 12.77
CA GLN A 127 -20.90 -11.91 12.78
C GLN A 127 -20.74 -10.53 13.44
N GLY A 128 -21.28 -9.51 12.78
CA GLY A 128 -21.30 -8.14 13.27
C GLY A 128 -20.08 -7.29 12.88
N PHE A 129 -19.09 -7.83 12.18
CA PHE A 129 -18.03 -7.01 11.57
C PHE A 129 -18.53 -6.35 10.29
N ASP A 130 -18.23 -5.06 10.14
CA ASP A 130 -18.59 -4.28 8.95
C ASP A 130 -17.43 -4.22 7.96
N PHE A 131 -17.24 -5.33 7.22
CA PHE A 131 -16.20 -5.42 6.20
C PHE A 131 -16.38 -4.43 5.04
N ALA A 132 -17.63 -4.02 4.75
CA ALA A 132 -17.91 -3.04 3.72
C ALA A 132 -17.34 -1.65 4.09
N SER A 133 -17.48 -1.25 5.35
CA SER A 133 -16.86 -0.01 5.84
C SER A 133 -15.33 -0.06 5.79
N LEU A 134 -14.72 -1.22 6.08
CA LEU A 134 -13.27 -1.41 5.98
C LEU A 134 -12.78 -1.36 4.52
N GLU A 135 -13.55 -1.91 3.57
CA GLU A 135 -13.27 -1.78 2.15
C GLU A 135 -13.27 -0.30 1.72
N LEU A 136 -14.33 0.44 2.10
CA LEU A 136 -14.47 1.84 1.76
C LEU A 136 -13.33 2.69 2.35
N GLU A 137 -12.87 2.38 3.55
CA GLU A 137 -11.72 3.05 4.15
C GLU A 137 -10.42 2.72 3.39
N ALA A 138 -10.21 1.47 2.98
CA ALA A 138 -9.06 1.11 2.16
C ALA A 138 -9.04 1.85 0.80
N ILE A 139 -10.21 2.07 0.19
CA ILE A 139 -10.35 2.90 -1.03
C ILE A 139 -9.88 4.33 -0.75
N ARG A 140 -10.40 4.96 0.33
CA ARG A 140 -10.03 6.34 0.70
C ARG A 140 -8.53 6.48 0.97
N GLN A 141 -7.94 5.52 1.68
CA GLN A 141 -6.51 5.50 1.95
C GLN A 141 -5.70 5.41 0.65
N ARG A 142 -6.08 4.52 -0.26
CA ARG A 142 -5.42 4.37 -1.56
C ARG A 142 -5.51 5.65 -2.39
N ASP A 143 -6.67 6.30 -2.42
CA ASP A 143 -6.85 7.54 -3.18
C ASP A 143 -6.04 8.69 -2.57
N GLY A 144 -5.89 8.75 -1.25
CA GLY A 144 -4.99 9.69 -0.57
C GLY A 144 -3.51 9.45 -0.92
N ILE A 145 -3.06 8.19 -0.96
CA ILE A 145 -1.70 7.83 -1.39
C ILE A 145 -1.49 8.20 -2.87
N GLU A 146 -2.48 7.96 -3.72
CA GLU A 146 -2.40 8.22 -5.16
C GLU A 146 -2.14 9.70 -5.47
N ALA A 147 -2.73 10.62 -4.69
CA ALA A 147 -2.47 12.05 -4.86
C ALA A 147 -0.96 12.37 -4.75
N TRP A 148 -0.30 11.88 -3.70
CA TRP A 148 1.14 12.06 -3.50
C TRP A 148 1.98 11.26 -4.51
N ARG A 149 1.54 10.05 -4.88
CA ARG A 149 2.25 9.22 -5.87
C ARG A 149 2.30 9.90 -7.23
N ILE A 150 1.20 10.53 -7.68
CA ILE A 150 1.15 11.25 -8.95
C ILE A 150 1.97 12.54 -8.92
N GLU A 151 2.01 13.25 -7.78
CA GLU A 151 2.90 14.39 -7.59
C GLU A 151 4.37 13.97 -7.73
N ALA A 152 4.79 12.95 -6.98
CA ALA A 152 6.13 12.38 -7.09
C ALA A 152 6.46 11.87 -8.51
N ALA A 153 5.50 11.25 -9.20
CA ALA A 153 5.69 10.79 -10.57
C ALA A 153 6.01 11.95 -11.53
N ARG A 154 5.30 13.09 -11.40
CA ARG A 154 5.55 14.29 -12.22
C ARG A 154 6.94 14.85 -11.97
N ASP A 155 7.38 14.82 -10.71
CA ASP A 155 8.67 15.37 -10.30
C ASP A 155 9.87 14.48 -10.59
N ILE A 156 9.68 13.16 -10.72
CA ILE A 156 10.77 12.21 -10.92
C ILE A 156 10.84 11.70 -12.36
N LEU A 157 9.71 11.32 -12.96
CA LEU A 157 9.70 10.54 -14.21
C LEU A 157 9.75 11.42 -15.48
N ALA A 158 9.38 12.69 -15.37
CA ALA A 158 9.51 13.64 -16.47
C ALA A 158 10.87 14.36 -16.38
N ASP A 159 11.75 14.18 -17.36
CA ASP A 159 12.97 14.98 -17.44
C ASP A 159 12.65 16.46 -17.78
N ALA A 160 13.48 17.40 -17.34
CA ALA A 160 13.32 18.83 -17.55
C ALA A 160 13.16 19.21 -19.03
N GLU A 161 13.86 18.51 -19.93
CA GLU A 161 13.75 18.68 -21.39
C GLU A 161 12.37 18.27 -21.93
N ARG A 162 11.73 17.26 -21.33
CA ARG A 162 10.37 16.84 -21.66
C ARG A 162 9.30 17.75 -21.03
N ARG A 163 9.61 18.42 -19.91
CA ARG A 163 8.72 19.41 -19.25
C ARG A 163 8.70 20.78 -19.95
N THR A 164 9.79 21.15 -20.63
CA THR A 164 9.96 22.48 -21.26
C THR A 164 9.56 22.54 -22.73
N GLY A 165 9.25 21.40 -23.37
CA GLY A 165 8.76 21.36 -24.74
C GLY A 165 9.85 21.69 -25.77
N SER A 166 10.73 20.71 -26.02
CA SER A 166 11.38 20.56 -27.33
C SER A 166 11.37 19.08 -27.70
N GLY A 167 10.18 18.56 -27.98
CA GLY A 167 10.05 17.28 -28.68
C GLY A 167 10.61 17.41 -30.10
N PRO A 168 11.24 16.38 -30.67
CA PRO A 168 11.85 16.46 -32.01
C PRO A 168 10.78 16.84 -33.04
N HIS A 169 11.06 17.91 -33.79
CA HIS A 169 10.31 18.38 -34.95
C HIS A 169 9.86 17.20 -35.83
N LEU A 170 8.57 16.85 -35.75
CA LEU A 170 7.95 15.95 -36.73
C LEU A 170 7.30 16.79 -37.83
N LEU A 171 7.99 16.78 -38.97
CA LEU A 171 7.48 16.95 -40.34
C LEU A 171 7.09 18.38 -40.77
N SER A 172 8.09 19.09 -41.30
CA SER A 172 7.89 20.05 -42.39
C SER A 172 7.45 19.27 -43.65
N GLY A 173 6.15 19.02 -43.77
CA GLY A 173 5.51 18.67 -45.03
C GLY A 173 4.81 19.89 -45.60
N ALA A 174 5.50 20.67 -46.44
CA ALA A 174 4.87 21.66 -47.31
C ALA A 174 5.67 21.81 -48.61
N GLU A 175 5.09 21.24 -49.66
CA GLU A 175 5.01 21.75 -51.03
C GLU A 175 6.28 22.21 -51.77
N SER A 176 6.61 21.49 -52.85
CA SER A 176 6.99 22.09 -54.13
C SER A 176 6.94 21.05 -55.26
N LEU A 177 5.86 21.09 -56.05
CA LEU A 177 5.81 20.51 -57.39
C LEU A 177 6.20 21.62 -58.38
N PRO A 178 7.18 21.42 -59.29
CA PRO A 178 7.38 22.35 -60.38
C PRO A 178 6.44 22.02 -61.55
N THR A 179 5.97 23.10 -62.17
CA THR A 179 5.19 23.22 -63.42
C THR A 179 5.78 22.51 -64.62
#